data_AF-A0A1S9BR69-F1
#
_entry.id   AF-A0A1S9BR69-F1
#
_cell.length_a   1.000
_cell.length_b   1.000
_cell.length_c   1.000
_cell.angle_alpha   90.00
_cell.angle_beta   90.00
_cell.angle_gamma   90.00
#
_symmetry.space_group_name_H-M   'P 1'
#
loop_
_entity.id
_entity.type
_entity.pdbx_description
1 polymer ?
#
loop_
_entity_poly.entity_id
_entity_poly.type
_entity_poly.pdbx_seq_one_letter_code
_entity_poly.pdbx_strand_id
1 'polypeptide(L)'
;MKVLIINGSPRAGGNTSIALDEMVKVFEAEGVETEVVQVGNKDIRGCIACLDRLFYSTGFDKTMKVGASVVCARRGGLSAAFDELNKYFTICGMPVASSQYWNSIHGREKGQAREDFEGLQTMRTLARNMTFLMKSIALGKEKYGLPEKEEWLPTHFIR
;
A
#
# COMPACT_ATOMS: atom_id res chain seq x y z
N MET A 1 -2.26 15.85 4.91
CA MET A 1 -1.52 14.59 4.58
C MET A 1 -2.04 14.09 3.25
N LYS A 2 -1.23 13.35 2.49
CA LYS A 2 -1.61 12.82 1.16
C LYS A 2 -1.27 11.35 1.04
N VAL A 3 -2.14 10.57 0.41
CA VAL A 3 -1.96 9.16 0.07
C VAL A 3 -1.94 9.01 -1.45
N LEU A 4 -0.90 8.35 -1.96
CA LEU A 4 -0.83 7.92 -3.36
C LEU A 4 -1.19 6.44 -3.43
N ILE A 5 -2.16 6.09 -4.28
CA ILE A 5 -2.62 4.73 -4.51
C ILE A 5 -2.29 4.33 -5.94
N ILE A 6 -1.48 3.27 -6.11
CA ILE A 6 -1.16 2.71 -7.42
C ILE A 6 -2.04 1.49 -7.68
N ASN A 7 -2.99 1.59 -8.61
CA ASN A 7 -3.86 0.48 -8.98
C ASN A 7 -3.27 -0.31 -10.15
N GLY A 8 -2.70 -1.48 -9.85
CA GLY A 8 -2.11 -2.41 -10.81
C GLY A 8 -3.11 -3.21 -11.64
N SER A 9 -4.41 -3.12 -11.36
CA SER A 9 -5.42 -3.90 -12.10
C SER A 9 -5.59 -3.40 -13.54
N PRO A 10 -5.61 -4.27 -14.56
CA PRO A 10 -5.95 -3.86 -15.93
C PRO A 10 -7.45 -3.53 -16.09
N ARG A 11 -8.28 -3.93 -15.12
CA ARG A 11 -9.73 -3.76 -15.20
C ARG A 11 -10.15 -2.49 -14.45
N ALA A 12 -10.32 -1.38 -15.18
CA ALA A 12 -10.88 -0.16 -14.61
C ALA A 12 -12.30 -0.40 -14.05
N GLY A 13 -12.56 0.07 -12.82
CA GLY A 13 -13.81 -0.18 -12.09
C GLY A 13 -14.01 -1.67 -11.73
N GLY A 14 -12.92 -2.44 -11.67
CA GLY A 14 -12.93 -3.85 -11.28
C GLY A 14 -12.94 -4.07 -9.76
N ASN A 15 -12.69 -5.31 -9.35
CA ASN A 15 -12.68 -5.70 -7.93
C ASN A 15 -11.59 -4.96 -7.12
N THR A 16 -10.42 -4.72 -7.71
CA THR A 16 -9.38 -3.90 -7.08
C THR A 16 -9.84 -2.46 -6.88
N SER A 17 -10.52 -1.86 -7.87
CA SER A 17 -11.05 -0.50 -7.72
C SER A 17 -12.03 -0.41 -6.55
N ILE A 18 -12.93 -1.39 -6.40
CA ILE A 18 -13.90 -1.43 -5.30
C ILE A 18 -13.20 -1.41 -3.93
N ALA A 19 -12.11 -2.16 -3.80
CA ALA A 19 -11.31 -2.20 -2.58
C ALA A 19 -10.67 -0.85 -2.27
N LEU A 20 -10.05 -0.24 -3.28
CA LEU A 20 -9.37 1.05 -3.16
C LEU A 20 -10.37 2.19 -2.92
N ASP A 21 -11.52 2.19 -3.59
CA ASP A 21 -12.60 3.17 -3.41
C ASP A 21 -13.12 3.12 -1.97
N GLU A 22 -13.18 1.93 -1.37
CA GLU A 22 -13.58 1.78 0.03
C GLU A 22 -12.56 2.40 1.00
N MET A 23 -11.27 2.33 0.69
CA MET A 23 -10.23 3.05 1.43
C MET A 23 -10.30 4.56 1.21
N VAL A 24 -10.50 5.00 -0.03
CA VAL A 24 -10.61 6.43 -0.41
C VAL A 24 -11.71 7.11 0.38
N LYS A 25 -12.91 6.52 0.48
CA LYS A 25 -14.01 7.06 1.29
C LYS A 25 -13.60 7.31 2.75
N VAL A 26 -12.82 6.40 3.33
CA VAL A 26 -12.34 6.53 4.71
C VAL A 26 -11.27 7.63 4.80
N PHE A 27 -10.33 7.68 3.86
CA PHE A 27 -9.33 8.75 3.82
C PHE A 27 -9.97 10.13 3.68
N GLU A 28 -10.95 10.28 2.78
CA GLU A 28 -11.71 11.54 2.62
C GLU A 28 -12.44 11.94 3.90
N ALA A 29 -13.13 11.00 4.55
CA ALA A 29 -13.79 11.23 5.83
C ALA A 29 -12.82 11.63 6.96
N GLU A 30 -11.56 11.20 6.86
CA GLU A 30 -10.48 11.53 7.80
C GLU A 30 -9.71 12.81 7.42
N GLY A 31 -10.09 13.49 6.33
CA GLY A 31 -9.42 14.69 5.82
C GLY A 31 -8.06 14.43 5.17
N VAL A 32 -7.85 13.22 4.64
CA VAL A 32 -6.63 12.82 3.94
C VAL A 32 -6.85 12.92 2.42
N GLU A 33 -6.02 13.72 1.74
CA GLU A 33 -6.06 13.82 0.28
C GLU A 33 -5.59 12.50 -0.35
N THR A 34 -6.32 12.02 -1.36
CA THR A 34 -5.97 10.77 -2.06
C THR A 34 -5.76 11.02 -3.55
N GLU A 35 -4.70 10.46 -4.10
CA GLU A 35 -4.45 10.41 -5.54
C GLU A 35 -4.39 8.94 -5.98
N VAL A 36 -5.29 8.55 -6.89
CA VAL A 36 -5.33 7.19 -7.43
C VAL A 36 -4.78 7.18 -8.85
N VAL A 37 -3.72 6.40 -9.08
CA VAL A 37 -3.10 6.24 -10.39
C VAL A 37 -3.36 4.83 -10.91
N GLN A 38 -4.15 4.73 -11.98
CA GLN A 38 -4.38 3.48 -12.70
C GLN A 38 -3.18 3.16 -13.60
N VAL A 39 -2.53 2.01 -13.39
CA VAL A 39 -1.36 1.60 -14.18
C VAL A 39 -1.55 0.29 -14.94
N GLY A 40 -2.55 -0.53 -14.62
CA GLY A 40 -2.64 -1.90 -15.15
C GLY A 40 -2.81 -2.06 -16.67
N ASN A 41 -3.24 -1.01 -17.40
CA ASN A 41 -3.33 -1.00 -18.88
C ASN A 41 -2.26 -0.13 -19.55
N LYS A 42 -1.28 0.37 -18.79
CA LYS A 42 -0.16 1.13 -19.36
C LYS A 42 0.95 0.19 -19.82
N ASP A 43 1.93 0.72 -20.53
CA ASP A 43 3.13 -0.01 -20.99
C ASP A 43 4.09 -0.34 -19.84
N ILE A 44 3.58 -1.06 -18.83
CA ILE A 44 4.27 -1.48 -17.61
C ILE A 44 3.95 -2.96 -17.40
N ARG A 45 5.01 -3.79 -17.33
CA ARG A 45 4.88 -5.26 -17.29
C ARG A 45 4.63 -5.77 -15.87
N GLY A 46 3.42 -5.56 -15.35
CA GLY A 46 2.98 -6.09 -14.05
C GLY A 46 3.45 -5.29 -12.83
N CYS A 47 2.91 -5.64 -11.66
CA CYS A 47 3.12 -4.88 -10.42
C CYS A 47 4.59 -4.85 -9.97
N ILE A 48 5.30 -5.97 -10.07
CA ILE A 48 6.71 -6.08 -9.63
C ILE A 48 7.60 -5.15 -10.46
N ALA A 49 7.55 -5.24 -11.79
CA ALA A 49 8.33 -4.33 -12.65
C ALA A 49 7.94 -2.85 -12.45
N CYS A 50 6.65 -2.57 -12.20
CA CYS A 50 6.19 -1.23 -11.84
C CYS A 50 6.87 -0.73 -10.56
N LEU A 51 6.88 -1.55 -9.50
CA LEU A 51 7.41 -1.19 -8.19
C LEU A 51 8.93 -1.13 -8.19
N ASP A 52 9.62 -2.07 -8.86
CA ASP A 52 11.06 -2.00 -9.08
C ASP A 52 11.44 -0.65 -9.66
N ARG A 53 10.78 -0.25 -10.76
CA ARG A 53 11.11 1.00 -11.43
C ARG A 53 10.71 2.20 -10.59
N LEU A 54 9.56 2.18 -9.93
CA LEU A 54 9.08 3.26 -9.07
C LEU A 54 10.02 3.50 -7.88
N PHE A 55 10.35 2.45 -7.14
CA PHE A 55 11.18 2.54 -5.94
C PHE A 55 12.65 2.82 -6.27
N TYR A 56 13.16 2.29 -7.38
CA TYR A 56 14.52 2.59 -7.85
C TYR A 56 14.67 4.03 -8.36
N SER A 57 13.70 4.53 -9.12
CA SER A 57 13.85 5.83 -9.82
C SER A 57 13.40 7.06 -9.02
N THR A 58 12.69 6.86 -7.90
CA THR A 58 12.28 7.97 -7.04
C THR A 58 13.40 8.34 -6.06
N GLY A 59 14.10 9.46 -6.31
CA GLY A 59 15.26 9.88 -5.51
C GLY A 59 14.96 10.53 -4.16
N PHE A 60 13.69 10.66 -3.75
CA PHE A 60 13.34 11.24 -2.46
C PHE A 60 13.35 10.20 -1.33
N ASP A 61 13.60 10.69 -0.11
CA ASP A 61 13.61 9.89 1.11
C ASP A 61 12.21 9.37 1.46
N LYS A 62 12.12 8.05 1.62
CA LYS A 62 10.87 7.32 1.93
C LYS A 62 10.80 6.89 3.38
N THR A 63 11.87 7.06 4.17
CA THR A 63 11.90 6.66 5.56
C THR A 63 10.73 7.27 6.35
N MET A 64 10.06 6.45 7.15
CA MET A 64 8.90 6.83 7.96
C MET A 64 7.66 7.30 7.17
N LYS A 65 7.61 7.12 5.85
CA LYS A 65 6.34 7.17 5.12
C LYS A 65 5.57 5.87 5.36
N VAL A 66 4.26 5.95 5.59
CA VAL A 66 3.44 4.76 5.81
C VAL A 66 3.18 4.05 4.48
N GLY A 67 3.46 2.75 4.42
CA GLY A 67 3.19 1.88 3.28
C GLY A 67 2.09 0.86 3.59
N ALA A 68 1.36 0.43 2.57
CA ALA A 68 0.45 -0.71 2.67
C ALA A 68 0.25 -1.32 1.28
N SER A 69 0.26 -2.66 1.20
CA SER A 69 -0.16 -3.39 0.00
C SER A 69 -1.63 -3.79 0.12
N VAL A 70 -2.33 -3.83 -1.01
CA VAL A 70 -3.70 -4.35 -1.13
C VAL A 70 -3.72 -5.33 -2.28
N VAL A 71 -4.26 -6.52 -2.04
CA VAL A 71 -4.27 -7.61 -3.01
C VAL A 71 -5.71 -8.08 -3.25
N CYS A 72 -6.03 -8.37 -4.51
CA CYS A 72 -7.35 -8.82 -4.93
C CYS A 72 -7.22 -10.06 -5.81
N ALA A 73 -7.98 -11.11 -5.52
CA ALA A 73 -7.97 -12.32 -6.32
C ALA A 73 -9.33 -13.02 -6.29
N ARG A 74 -9.50 -14.03 -7.14
CA ARG A 74 -10.69 -14.89 -7.10
C ARG A 74 -10.58 -16.03 -6.10
N ARG A 75 -9.36 -16.53 -5.88
CA ARG A 75 -9.01 -17.68 -5.03
C ARG A 75 -7.64 -17.38 -4.40
N GLY A 76 -6.74 -18.37 -4.31
CA GLY A 76 -5.41 -18.21 -3.70
C GLY A 76 -4.45 -17.31 -4.47
N GLY A 77 -3.24 -17.16 -3.92
CA GLY A 77 -2.16 -16.31 -4.42
C GLY A 77 -2.05 -14.94 -3.74
N LEU A 78 -3.07 -14.55 -2.97
CA LEU A 78 -3.11 -13.28 -2.23
C LEU A 78 -1.95 -13.15 -1.24
N SER A 79 -1.72 -14.17 -0.39
CA SER A 79 -0.67 -14.12 0.62
C SER A 79 0.73 -13.97 0.00
N ALA A 80 1.05 -14.76 -1.02
CA ALA A 80 2.33 -14.67 -1.71
C ALA A 80 2.54 -13.28 -2.36
N ALA A 81 1.51 -12.74 -3.01
CA ALA A 81 1.57 -11.40 -3.58
C ALA A 81 1.69 -10.32 -2.49
N PHE A 82 0.95 -10.44 -1.39
CA PHE A 82 1.01 -9.52 -0.25
C PHE A 82 2.41 -9.49 0.36
N ASP A 83 3.01 -10.66 0.60
CA ASP A 83 4.36 -10.81 1.14
C ASP A 83 5.41 -10.18 0.22
N GLU A 84 5.29 -10.41 -1.10
CA GLU A 84 6.20 -9.83 -2.09
C GLU A 84 6.10 -8.32 -2.15
N LEU A 85 4.88 -7.77 -2.23
CA LEU A 85 4.65 -6.33 -2.34
C LEU A 85 5.12 -5.57 -1.08
N ASN A 86 5.01 -6.18 0.10
CA ASN A 86 5.43 -5.51 1.34
C ASN A 86 6.95 -5.31 1.44
N LYS A 87 7.75 -6.11 0.73
CA LYS A 87 9.22 -5.95 0.70
C LYS A 87 9.67 -4.56 0.25
N TYR A 88 8.95 -3.94 -0.68
CA TYR A 88 9.28 -2.61 -1.19
C TYR A 88 9.15 -1.52 -0.11
N PHE A 89 8.19 -1.66 0.79
CA PHE A 89 8.05 -0.72 1.90
C PHE A 89 9.16 -0.94 2.93
N THR A 90 9.41 -2.20 3.31
CA THR A 90 10.37 -2.51 4.37
C THR A 90 11.81 -2.20 3.98
N ILE A 91 12.21 -2.46 2.73
CA ILE A 91 13.55 -2.14 2.23
C ILE A 91 13.83 -0.63 2.18
N CYS A 92 12.77 0.20 2.14
CA CYS A 92 12.87 1.67 2.13
C CYS A 92 12.64 2.33 3.49
N GLY A 93 12.56 1.55 4.58
CA GLY A 93 12.32 2.08 5.92
C GLY A 93 10.92 2.70 6.09
N MET A 94 9.93 2.20 5.34
CA MET A 94 8.54 2.60 5.45
C MET A 94 7.81 1.68 6.45
N PRO A 95 7.21 2.21 7.52
CA PRO A 95 6.32 1.43 8.39
C PRO A 95 5.12 0.89 7.59
N VAL A 96 4.90 -0.42 7.68
CA VAL A 96 3.78 -1.09 6.99
C VAL A 96 2.54 -1.04 7.89
N ALA A 97 1.45 -0.47 7.40
CA ALA A 97 0.18 -0.50 8.09
C ALA A 97 -0.51 -1.86 7.93
N SER A 98 -0.95 -2.42 9.05
CA SER A 98 -1.78 -3.62 9.09
C SER A 98 -3.26 -3.28 9.15
N SER A 99 -4.09 -4.27 8.84
CA SER A 99 -5.53 -4.25 9.11
C SER A 99 -5.90 -5.37 10.11
N GLN A 100 -7.19 -5.59 10.31
CA GLN A 100 -7.75 -6.67 11.13
C GLN A 100 -7.55 -8.08 10.52
N TYR A 101 -7.19 -8.14 9.24
CA TYR A 101 -6.73 -9.32 8.53
C TYR A 101 -5.66 -8.89 7.51
N TRP A 102 -5.05 -9.82 6.78
CA TRP A 102 -4.22 -9.45 5.64
C TRP A 102 -5.05 -8.67 4.62
N ASN A 103 -4.44 -7.66 4.00
CA ASN A 103 -5.09 -6.65 3.14
C ASN A 103 -5.58 -7.25 1.80
N SER A 104 -6.46 -8.22 1.91
CA SER A 104 -6.95 -9.10 0.85
C SER A 104 -8.43 -8.89 0.64
N ILE A 105 -8.86 -9.03 -0.62
CA ILE A 105 -10.26 -9.01 -0.99
C ILE A 105 -10.50 -9.97 -2.16
N HIS A 106 -11.70 -10.53 -2.24
CA HIS A 106 -12.05 -11.57 -3.20
C HIS A 106 -13.11 -11.14 -4.21
N GLY A 107 -12.96 -11.60 -5.45
CA GLY A 107 -14.00 -11.47 -6.48
C GLY A 107 -13.56 -12.02 -7.83
N ARG A 108 -14.41 -12.86 -8.46
CA ARG A 108 -14.18 -13.41 -9.81
C ARG A 108 -14.58 -12.40 -10.87
N GLU A 109 -15.87 -12.09 -10.88
CA GLU A 109 -16.52 -11.25 -11.88
C GLU A 109 -16.42 -9.79 -11.45
N LYS A 110 -16.51 -8.88 -12.44
CA LYS A 110 -16.47 -7.44 -12.16
C LYS A 110 -17.61 -7.09 -11.21
N GLY A 111 -17.28 -6.56 -10.03
CA GLY A 111 -18.27 -6.11 -9.06
C GLY A 111 -18.41 -7.02 -7.84
N GLN A 112 -17.98 -8.27 -7.92
CA GLN A 112 -18.19 -9.25 -6.85
C GLN A 112 -17.44 -8.94 -5.56
N ALA A 113 -16.39 -8.11 -5.59
CA ALA A 113 -15.76 -7.64 -4.36
C ALA A 113 -16.72 -6.87 -3.43
N ARG A 114 -17.89 -6.43 -3.92
CA ARG A 114 -18.96 -5.87 -3.06
C ARG A 114 -19.60 -6.89 -2.13
N GLU A 115 -19.51 -8.17 -2.47
CA GLU A 115 -20.07 -9.28 -1.69
C GLU A 115 -19.06 -9.82 -0.66
N ASP A 116 -17.77 -9.45 -0.78
CA ASP A 116 -16.74 -9.76 0.22
C ASP A 116 -16.78 -8.75 1.38
N PHE A 117 -17.77 -8.92 2.26
CA PHE A 117 -18.02 -8.00 3.37
C PHE A 117 -16.82 -7.89 4.34
N GLU A 118 -16.10 -8.99 4.57
CA GLU A 118 -14.90 -9.01 5.41
C GLU A 118 -13.73 -8.30 4.72
N GLY A 119 -13.53 -8.53 3.42
CA GLY A 119 -12.54 -7.81 2.62
C GLY A 119 -12.80 -6.29 2.60
N LEU A 120 -14.07 -5.88 2.42
CA LEU A 120 -14.44 -4.46 2.50
C LEU A 120 -14.20 -3.88 3.90
N GLN A 121 -14.51 -4.63 4.96
CA GLN A 121 -14.20 -4.21 6.34
C GLN A 121 -12.69 -4.06 6.54
N THR A 122 -11.92 -4.99 6.01
CA THR A 122 -10.45 -4.96 6.03
C THR A 122 -9.91 -3.71 5.34
N MET A 123 -10.47 -3.28 4.20
CA MET A 123 -10.08 -2.04 3.52
C MET A 123 -10.36 -0.80 4.37
N ARG A 124 -11.55 -0.72 4.98
CA ARG A 124 -11.90 0.40 5.87
C ARG A 124 -10.98 0.48 7.09
N THR A 125 -10.72 -0.66 7.73
CA THR A 125 -9.85 -0.74 8.90
C THR A 125 -8.40 -0.39 8.54
N LEU A 126 -7.92 -0.85 7.38
CA LEU A 126 -6.59 -0.50 6.86
C LEU A 126 -6.44 1.02 6.69
N ALA A 127 -7.41 1.67 6.05
CA ALA A 127 -7.37 3.12 5.83
C ALA A 127 -7.37 3.92 7.15
N ARG A 128 -8.15 3.49 8.15
CA ARG A 128 -8.12 4.10 9.50
C ARG A 128 -6.77 3.92 10.17
N ASN A 129 -6.21 2.71 10.13
CA ASN A 129 -4.91 2.41 10.73
C ASN A 129 -3.78 3.20 10.05
N MET A 130 -3.79 3.28 8.71
CA MET A 130 -2.86 4.13 7.95
C MET A 130 -2.98 5.59 8.38
N THR A 131 -4.20 6.12 8.47
CA THR A 131 -4.46 7.51 8.89
C THR A 131 -3.91 7.77 10.28
N PHE A 132 -4.18 6.89 11.24
CA PHE A 132 -3.67 7.01 12.59
C PHE A 132 -2.14 7.00 12.63
N LEU A 133 -1.49 6.06 11.90
CA LEU A 133 -0.03 5.99 11.82
C LEU A 133 0.57 7.24 11.19
N MET A 134 -0.01 7.75 10.10
CA MET A 134 0.45 8.99 9.47
C MET A 134 0.35 10.20 10.43
N LYS A 135 -0.79 10.35 11.12
CA LYS A 135 -1.00 11.39 12.14
C LYS A 135 0.02 11.25 13.28
N SER A 136 0.24 10.03 13.75
CA SER A 136 1.16 9.72 14.86
C SER A 136 2.62 10.01 14.50
N ILE A 137 3.05 9.65 13.29
CA ILE A 137 4.41 9.94 12.80
C ILE A 137 4.60 11.45 12.61
N ALA A 138 3.58 12.18 12.13
CA ALA A 138 3.66 13.64 12.02
C ALA A 138 3.84 14.30 13.38
N LEU A 139 3.05 13.91 14.38
CA LEU A 139 3.18 14.41 15.76
C LEU A 139 4.52 13.99 16.40
N GLY A 140 4.95 12.75 16.18
CA GLY A 140 6.23 12.24 16.66
C GLY A 140 7.40 13.01 16.04
N LYS A 141 7.33 13.33 14.75
CA LYS A 141 8.33 14.14 14.06
C LYS A 141 8.43 15.55 14.64
N GLU A 142 7.30 16.18 14.95
CA GLU A 142 7.29 17.51 15.59
C GLU A 142 7.92 17.48 16.98
N LYS A 143 7.59 16.45 17.77
CA LYS A 143 8.02 16.35 19.17
C LYS A 143 9.45 15.83 19.35
N TYR A 144 9.87 14.86 18.55
CA TYR A 144 11.12 14.11 18.73
C TYR A 144 12.06 14.17 17.53
N GLY A 145 11.63 14.76 16.41
CA GLY A 145 12.32 14.60 15.13
C GLY A 145 12.07 13.23 14.49
N LEU A 146 12.70 12.98 13.34
CA LEU A 146 12.74 11.64 12.75
C LEU A 146 13.83 10.80 13.43
N PRO A 147 13.71 9.46 13.44
CA PRO A 147 14.78 8.59 13.91
C PRO A 147 16.11 8.90 13.22
N GLU A 148 17.20 8.87 13.99
CA GLU A 148 18.56 9.01 13.47
C GLU A 148 18.85 7.88 12.47
N LYS A 149 19.49 8.23 11.36
CA LYS A 149 19.90 7.28 10.34
C LYS A 149 21.34 6.86 10.59
N GLU A 150 21.56 5.57 10.69
CA GLU A 150 22.91 5.01 10.77
C GLU A 150 23.61 5.07 9.41
N GLU A 151 24.93 5.25 9.43
CA GLU A 151 25.76 5.15 8.23
C GLU A 151 25.72 3.72 7.68
N TRP A 152 25.51 3.58 6.37
CA TRP A 152 25.43 2.25 5.76
C TRP A 152 26.83 1.61 5.68
N LEU A 153 26.99 0.44 6.32
CA LEU A 153 28.20 -0.37 6.25
C LEU A 153 28.00 -1.52 5.25
N PRO A 154 28.49 -1.40 4.00
CA PRO A 154 28.34 -2.46 3.01
C PRO A 154 29.22 -3.67 3.37
N THR A 155 28.58 -4.83 3.54
CA THR A 155 29.27 -6.10 3.76
C THR A 155 29.01 -7.04 2.59
N HIS A 156 30.07 -7.46 1.90
CA HIS A 156 29.98 -8.57 0.95
C HIS A 156 29.99 -9.88 1.74
N PHE A 157 29.14 -10.85 1.36
CA PHE A 157 28.96 -12.16 2.02
C PHE A 157 30.18 -12.58 2.87
N ILE A 158 29.96 -12.73 4.18
CA ILE A 158 31.02 -13.14 5.12
C ILE A 158 31.54 -14.48 4.62
N ARG A 159 32.82 -14.51 4.24
CA ARG A 159 33.50 -15.73 3.79
C ARG A 159 33.77 -16.66 4.95
#